data_AF-A0A969P3Y6-F1
#
_entry.id   AF-A0A969P3Y6-F1
#
_cell.length_a   1.000
_cell.length_b   1.000
_cell.length_c   1.000
_cell.angle_alpha   90.00
_cell.angle_beta   90.00
_cell.angle_gamma   90.00
#
_symmetry.space_group_name_H-M   'P 1'
#
loop_
_entity.id
_entity.type
_entity.pdbx_description
1 polymer ?
#
loop_
_entity_poly.entity_id
_entity_poly.type
_entity_poly.pdbx_seq_one_letter_code
_entity_poly.pdbx_strand_id
1 'polypeptide(L)'
;MAVETTEPTSAATDTDASATSEPDATETDTDASADSTTTPDDTATSDPGTEGSEIYTTPHPILSDVRVRQAIAYCANRLELIESVYPTLSEAEREELLMDTFLPRSHWAYTDDGITVYPFDPEKGQQLLEEAGWTLPDGEEIRVNADGDLLSVEFLTTDAQFRQTWSAVLEQQLRSNCGIDMVRNHTSASFVFGADSGLNRREFELAGFAWVGSVDPKGRTLYACDQSPLPSNNWEGQNYMGWCNERASQAIAIANSSLDREVRQEQYGIVQQEFTKDMVSLPLFNRLETEAASNNLVGFQPNPTEYYAANIHEWDMADDTDTVVIGFSQEPTTLFNLTESNANTRIVAGLLLNAPSATSYSYDYQPAALTQLPTIENGGATLETVEVQAGDMVWSADGQAIALEPGVEVVNVDNETVPFEGEPIMMNQLSVTFEYV
;
A
#
# COMPACT_ATOMS: atom_id res chain seq x y z
N MET A 1 -9.17 12.32 1.73
CA MET A 1 -8.24 11.80 2.77
C MET A 1 -8.56 10.33 3.00
N ALA A 2 -7.55 9.49 3.24
CA ALA A 2 -7.79 8.06 3.52
C ALA A 2 -7.83 7.76 5.03
N VAL A 3 -8.47 6.65 5.39
CA VAL A 3 -8.52 6.08 6.75
C VAL A 3 -8.24 4.59 6.61
N GLU A 4 -7.05 4.17 7.02
CA GLU A 4 -6.48 2.90 6.54
C GLU A 4 -6.18 1.95 7.69
N THR A 5 -6.53 0.68 7.50
CA THR A 5 -5.95 -0.43 8.28
C THR A 5 -4.91 -1.15 7.43
N THR A 6 -3.95 -1.83 8.03
CA THR A 6 -2.99 -2.64 7.27
C THR A 6 -3.25 -4.11 7.51
N GLU A 7 -3.31 -4.88 6.44
CA GLU A 7 -3.42 -6.32 6.48
C GLU A 7 -2.04 -6.98 6.51
N PRO A 8 -1.90 -8.11 7.23
CA PRO A 8 -0.67 -8.88 7.20
C PRO A 8 -0.41 -9.43 5.79
N THR A 9 0.85 -9.67 5.45
CA THR A 9 1.23 -10.27 4.16
C THR A 9 0.57 -11.64 3.94
N SER A 10 0.31 -12.37 5.04
CA SER A 10 -0.40 -13.65 5.04
C SER A 10 -1.87 -13.54 4.60
N ALA A 11 -2.47 -12.34 4.71
CA ALA A 11 -3.88 -12.09 4.40
C ALA A 11 -4.25 -12.03 2.93
N ALA A 12 -3.29 -12.16 2.03
CA ALA A 12 -3.59 -12.48 0.63
C ALA A 12 -4.40 -13.80 0.46
N THR A 13 -4.59 -14.57 1.54
CA THR A 13 -5.41 -15.78 1.62
C THR A 13 -6.87 -15.56 1.99
N ASP A 14 -7.25 -14.43 2.61
CA ASP A 14 -8.56 -14.31 3.24
C ASP A 14 -9.63 -13.85 2.24
N THR A 15 -10.45 -14.83 1.86
CA THR A 15 -11.70 -14.63 1.16
C THR A 15 -12.73 -14.10 2.15
N ASP A 16 -12.66 -12.82 2.53
CA ASP A 16 -13.92 -12.12 2.77
C ASP A 16 -14.66 -12.16 1.43
N ALA A 17 -15.84 -12.78 1.40
CA ALA A 17 -16.55 -13.18 0.18
C ALA A 17 -17.08 -11.99 -0.66
N SER A 18 -16.44 -10.82 -0.54
CA SER A 18 -16.58 -9.61 -1.35
C SER A 18 -15.30 -9.24 -2.13
N ALA A 19 -14.15 -9.91 -1.90
CA ALA A 19 -12.86 -9.58 -2.52
C ALA A 19 -12.75 -10.03 -3.99
N THR A 20 -13.54 -9.42 -4.88
CA THR A 20 -13.01 -9.11 -6.21
C THR A 20 -12.15 -7.84 -6.03
N SER A 21 -10.83 -8.07 -5.88
CA SER A 21 -9.72 -7.10 -5.83
C SER A 21 -9.82 -5.97 -4.80
N GLU A 22 -9.40 -6.22 -3.56
CA GLU A 22 -8.80 -5.15 -2.73
C GLU A 22 -7.48 -4.69 -3.39
N PRO A 23 -7.03 -3.43 -3.17
CA PRO A 23 -5.82 -2.92 -3.78
C PRO A 23 -4.63 -3.63 -3.13
N ASP A 24 -4.08 -4.60 -3.84
CA ASP A 24 -2.82 -5.22 -3.47
C ASP A 24 -1.69 -4.19 -3.65
N ALA A 25 -0.70 -4.19 -2.76
CA ALA A 25 0.50 -3.36 -2.89
C ALA A 25 1.41 -3.85 -4.04
N THR A 26 0.94 -4.84 -4.81
CA THR A 26 1.58 -5.30 -6.03
C THR A 26 1.40 -4.26 -7.13
N GLU A 27 2.36 -3.32 -7.21
CA GLU A 27 2.62 -2.62 -8.46
C GLU A 27 2.85 -3.71 -9.53
N THR A 28 1.89 -3.87 -10.44
CA THR A 28 2.16 -4.47 -11.72
C THR A 28 2.98 -3.46 -12.50
N ASP A 29 4.24 -3.77 -12.82
CA ASP A 29 4.95 -3.13 -13.91
C ASP A 29 4.19 -3.46 -15.20
N THR A 30 3.08 -2.76 -15.46
CA THR A 30 2.47 -2.72 -16.78
C THR A 30 3.14 -1.61 -17.55
N ASP A 31 4.32 -1.93 -18.07
CA ASP A 31 4.80 -1.33 -19.31
C ASP A 31 3.87 -1.80 -20.43
N ALA A 32 2.73 -1.13 -20.56
CA ALA A 32 1.79 -1.31 -21.66
C ALA A 32 1.86 -0.06 -22.54
N SER A 33 2.84 -0.08 -23.45
CA SER A 33 2.88 0.80 -24.62
C SER A 33 1.52 0.78 -25.33
N ALA A 34 0.83 1.92 -25.30
CA ALA A 34 -0.42 2.12 -26.03
C ALA A 34 -0.09 2.34 -27.52
N ASP A 35 -0.25 1.30 -28.34
CA ASP A 35 -0.38 1.47 -29.78
C ASP A 35 -1.85 1.81 -30.12
N SER A 36 -2.06 3.06 -30.54
CA SER A 36 -3.26 3.47 -31.26
C SER A 36 -2.95 4.69 -32.12
N THR A 37 -2.30 4.45 -33.26
CA THR A 37 -2.25 5.45 -34.33
C THR A 37 -3.63 5.58 -34.99
N THR A 38 -4.43 6.55 -34.56
CA THR A 38 -5.49 7.12 -35.40
C THR A 38 -5.53 8.63 -35.25
N THR A 39 -5.12 9.33 -36.30
CA THR A 39 -5.29 10.79 -36.49
C THR A 39 -6.77 11.17 -36.43
N PRO A 40 -7.20 12.15 -35.60
CA PRO A 40 -8.54 12.71 -35.70
C PRO A 40 -8.57 13.83 -36.75
N ASP A 41 -9.53 13.72 -37.65
CA ASP A 41 -9.94 14.79 -38.56
C ASP A 41 -10.76 15.83 -37.77
N ASP A 42 -10.38 17.11 -37.90
CA ASP A 42 -10.94 18.25 -37.19
C ASP A 42 -12.42 18.47 -37.54
N THR A 43 -13.33 18.17 -36.61
CA THR A 43 -14.63 18.83 -36.55
C THR A 43 -15.01 19.10 -35.10
N ALA A 44 -14.94 20.37 -34.71
CA ALA A 44 -15.26 20.86 -33.38
C ALA A 44 -16.75 20.64 -33.05
N THR A 45 -17.02 19.71 -32.15
CA THR A 45 -18.22 19.67 -31.31
C THR A 45 -17.77 19.79 -29.86
N SER A 46 -18.34 20.76 -29.14
CA SER A 46 -18.04 21.06 -27.74
C SER A 46 -17.97 19.80 -26.87
N ASP A 47 -16.80 19.57 -26.30
CA ASP A 47 -16.44 18.42 -25.47
C ASP A 47 -17.03 18.55 -24.05
N PRO A 48 -17.83 17.58 -23.56
CA PRO A 48 -18.26 17.53 -22.17
C PRO A 48 -17.13 17.24 -21.17
N GLY A 49 -15.89 16.96 -21.61
CA GLY A 49 -14.74 16.67 -20.76
C GLY A 49 -14.18 17.85 -19.94
N THR A 50 -14.65 19.09 -20.17
CA THR A 50 -14.11 20.26 -19.45
C THR A 50 -14.59 20.33 -17.99
N GLU A 51 -15.80 19.82 -17.68
CA GLU A 51 -16.32 19.82 -16.30
C GLU A 51 -15.61 18.79 -15.39
N GLY A 52 -15.17 17.65 -15.93
CA GLY A 52 -14.50 16.60 -15.15
C GLY A 52 -13.08 16.97 -14.68
N SER A 53 -12.36 17.78 -15.45
CA SER A 53 -11.00 18.24 -15.12
C SER A 53 -10.96 19.23 -13.95
N GLU A 54 -11.99 20.08 -13.80
CA GLU A 54 -12.01 21.10 -12.74
C GLU A 54 -12.25 20.51 -11.34
N ILE A 55 -12.97 19.39 -11.23
CA ILE A 55 -13.26 18.73 -9.94
C ILE A 55 -11.97 18.25 -9.26
N TYR A 56 -11.02 17.70 -10.02
CA TYR A 56 -9.78 17.16 -9.45
C TYR A 56 -8.69 18.21 -9.21
N THR A 57 -8.87 19.42 -9.71
CA THR A 57 -7.98 20.57 -9.46
C THR A 57 -8.54 21.53 -8.41
N THR A 58 -9.80 21.36 -8.01
CA THR A 58 -10.44 22.14 -6.95
C THR A 58 -10.18 21.50 -5.58
N PRO A 59 -9.51 22.21 -4.65
CA PRO A 59 -9.31 21.68 -3.30
C PRO A 59 -10.65 21.43 -2.59
N HIS A 60 -10.75 20.32 -1.87
CA HIS A 60 -11.95 19.99 -1.08
C HIS A 60 -12.24 21.11 -0.06
N PRO A 61 -13.47 21.64 0.04
CA PRO A 61 -13.77 22.83 0.86
C PRO A 61 -13.46 22.65 2.35
N ILE A 62 -13.66 21.43 2.87
CA ILE A 62 -13.34 21.05 4.26
C ILE A 62 -11.92 20.48 4.40
N LEU A 63 -11.63 19.39 3.69
CA LEU A 63 -10.42 18.58 3.88
C LEU A 63 -9.15 19.15 3.25
N SER A 64 -9.22 20.27 2.51
CA SER A 64 -8.00 20.96 2.02
C SER A 64 -7.21 21.61 3.16
N ASP A 65 -7.88 22.00 4.26
CA ASP A 65 -7.21 22.51 5.46
C ASP A 65 -6.62 21.35 6.27
N VAL A 66 -5.28 21.33 6.38
CA VAL A 66 -4.56 20.31 7.15
C VAL A 66 -5.01 20.27 8.61
N ARG A 67 -5.45 21.38 9.19
CA ARG A 67 -5.91 21.45 10.58
C ARG A 67 -7.18 20.62 10.79
N VAL A 68 -8.05 20.54 9.77
CA VAL A 68 -9.25 19.69 9.84
C VAL A 68 -8.86 18.20 9.77
N ARG A 69 -7.92 17.83 8.90
CA ARG A 69 -7.41 16.45 8.82
C ARG A 69 -6.71 16.02 10.11
N GLN A 70 -5.89 16.90 10.67
CA GLN A 70 -5.24 16.71 11.96
C GLN A 70 -6.25 16.62 13.11
N ALA A 71 -7.31 17.44 13.08
CA ALA A 71 -8.39 17.34 14.06
C ALA A 71 -9.06 15.97 14.01
N ILE A 72 -9.44 15.47 12.83
CA ILE A 72 -10.00 14.11 12.67
C ILE A 72 -9.11 13.06 13.38
N ALA A 73 -7.80 13.13 13.17
CA ALA A 73 -6.85 12.22 13.82
C ALA A 73 -6.82 12.35 15.35
N TYR A 74 -6.79 13.57 15.90
CA TYR A 74 -6.83 13.82 17.34
C TYR A 74 -8.16 13.42 18.00
N CYS A 75 -9.27 13.52 17.27
CA CYS A 75 -10.62 13.21 17.76
C CYS A 75 -10.96 11.72 17.73
N ALA A 76 -10.14 10.89 17.07
CA ALA A 76 -10.32 9.45 16.94
C ALA A 76 -9.54 8.69 18.02
N ASN A 77 -10.24 8.01 18.92
CA ASN A 77 -9.63 7.07 19.85
C ASN A 77 -9.38 5.72 19.15
N ARG A 78 -8.20 5.61 18.53
CA ARG A 78 -7.77 4.41 17.77
C ARG A 78 -7.76 3.12 18.61
N LEU A 79 -7.55 3.19 19.93
CA LEU A 79 -7.60 2.00 20.79
C LEU A 79 -9.02 1.47 21.00
N GLU A 80 -10.02 2.36 21.08
CA GLU A 80 -11.44 1.98 21.13
C GLU A 80 -11.93 1.44 19.79
N LEU A 81 -11.40 1.97 18.68
CA LEU A 81 -11.64 1.44 17.33
C LEU A 81 -11.17 -0.02 17.23
N ILE A 82 -9.94 -0.31 17.70
CA ILE A 82 -9.41 -1.68 17.78
C ILE A 82 -10.28 -2.54 18.71
N GLU A 83 -10.67 -2.04 19.88
CA GLU A 83 -11.53 -2.77 20.84
C GLU A 83 -12.86 -3.22 20.23
N SER A 84 -13.44 -2.38 19.37
CA SER A 84 -14.74 -2.66 18.76
C SER A 84 -14.73 -3.90 17.86
N VAL A 85 -13.59 -4.20 17.25
CA VAL A 85 -13.40 -5.35 16.34
C VAL A 85 -12.61 -6.49 16.99
N TYR A 86 -11.79 -6.20 17.99
CA TYR A 86 -10.98 -7.17 18.74
C TYR A 86 -11.19 -7.02 20.27
N PRO A 87 -12.39 -7.31 20.80
CA PRO A 87 -12.76 -7.01 22.19
C PRO A 87 -12.06 -7.90 23.23
N THR A 88 -11.37 -8.96 22.80
CA THR A 88 -10.66 -9.89 23.69
C THR A 88 -9.22 -9.50 23.95
N LEU A 89 -8.67 -8.55 23.18
CA LEU A 89 -7.30 -8.09 23.35
C LEU A 89 -7.19 -7.22 24.61
N SER A 90 -6.12 -7.44 25.36
CA SER A 90 -5.67 -6.51 26.38
C SER A 90 -5.31 -5.15 25.77
N GLU A 91 -5.24 -4.12 26.59
CA GLU A 91 -4.83 -2.79 26.14
C GLU A 91 -3.42 -2.79 25.53
N ALA A 92 -2.47 -3.53 26.13
CA ALA A 92 -1.12 -3.67 25.60
C ALA A 92 -1.08 -4.33 24.22
N GLU A 93 -1.87 -5.40 24.00
CA GLU A 93 -1.98 -6.04 22.68
C GLU A 93 -2.61 -5.09 21.64
N ARG A 94 -3.54 -4.22 22.04
CA ARG A 94 -4.11 -3.20 21.14
C ARG A 94 -3.10 -2.11 20.79
N GLU A 95 -2.27 -1.69 21.74
CA GLU A 95 -1.19 -0.72 21.50
C GLU A 95 -0.16 -1.23 20.48
N GLU A 96 0.12 -2.53 20.47
CA GLU A 96 1.01 -3.17 19.49
C GLU A 96 0.45 -3.13 18.05
N LEU A 97 -0.87 -3.05 17.90
CA LEU A 97 -1.51 -2.96 16.58
C LEU A 97 -1.56 -1.54 16.03
N LEU A 98 -1.41 -0.50 16.86
CA LEU A 98 -1.50 0.88 16.39
C LEU A 98 -0.46 1.21 15.33
N MET A 99 -0.89 1.95 14.32
CA MET A 99 -0.02 2.45 13.25
C MET A 99 -0.03 3.97 13.23
N ASP A 100 1.15 4.58 13.17
CA ASP A 100 1.29 6.04 13.07
C ASP A 100 1.71 6.49 11.65
N THR A 101 2.12 5.55 10.82
CA THR A 101 2.56 5.74 9.42
C THR A 101 2.09 4.54 8.58
N PHE A 102 2.33 4.57 7.27
CA PHE A 102 1.97 3.47 6.36
C PHE A 102 2.82 2.20 6.53
N LEU A 103 3.88 2.25 7.35
CA LEU A 103 4.72 1.10 7.70
C LEU A 103 4.52 0.69 9.17
N PRO A 104 4.43 -0.62 9.45
CA PRO A 104 4.42 -1.12 10.82
C PRO A 104 5.78 -0.90 11.50
N ARG A 105 5.80 -0.75 12.83
CA ARG A 105 7.02 -0.47 13.60
C ARG A 105 8.11 -1.54 13.48
N SER A 106 7.73 -2.77 13.15
CA SER A 106 8.65 -3.88 12.91
C SER A 106 9.31 -3.85 11.54
N HIS A 107 8.86 -3.00 10.62
CA HIS A 107 9.37 -2.94 9.26
C HIS A 107 10.77 -2.30 9.22
N TRP A 108 11.69 -2.87 8.42
CA TRP A 108 13.05 -2.34 8.29
C TRP A 108 13.15 -0.88 7.79
N ALA A 109 12.13 -0.39 7.08
CA ALA A 109 12.08 0.96 6.51
C ALA A 109 11.32 1.94 7.41
N TYR A 110 10.78 1.46 8.54
CA TYR A 110 10.13 2.32 9.52
C TYR A 110 11.12 3.30 10.15
N THR A 111 10.66 4.50 10.44
CA THR A 111 11.38 5.47 11.27
C THR A 111 10.47 6.02 12.35
N ASP A 112 11.04 6.29 13.53
CA ASP A 112 10.41 7.10 14.59
C ASP A 112 10.92 8.54 14.58
N ASP A 113 11.96 8.86 13.79
CA ASP A 113 12.55 10.18 13.74
C ASP A 113 11.70 11.16 12.92
N GLY A 114 11.33 12.28 13.54
CA GLY A 114 10.59 13.35 12.90
C GLY A 114 9.13 13.02 12.53
N ILE A 115 8.60 11.86 12.96
CA ILE A 115 7.20 11.48 12.71
C ILE A 115 6.26 12.33 13.55
N THR A 116 5.18 12.84 12.93
CA THR A 116 4.11 13.52 13.66
C THR A 116 3.09 12.48 14.13
N VAL A 117 2.96 12.32 15.45
CA VAL A 117 1.99 11.41 16.06
C VAL A 117 0.74 12.15 16.54
N TYR A 118 -0.40 11.48 16.43
CA TYR A 118 -1.71 12.02 16.80
C TYR A 118 -2.31 11.14 17.89
N PRO A 119 -1.89 11.33 19.16
CA PRO A 119 -2.54 10.67 20.28
C PRO A 119 -4.00 11.13 20.38
N PHE A 120 -4.84 10.35 21.05
CA PHE A 120 -6.22 10.76 21.30
C PHE A 120 -6.25 12.00 22.21
N ASP A 121 -6.60 13.14 21.63
CA ASP A 121 -6.68 14.44 22.29
C ASP A 121 -7.80 15.29 21.66
N PRO A 122 -9.07 15.06 22.04
CA PRO A 122 -10.19 15.84 21.56
C PRO A 122 -10.05 17.35 21.76
N GLU A 123 -9.41 17.79 22.85
CA GLU A 123 -9.22 19.23 23.12
C GLU A 123 -8.34 19.87 22.05
N LYS A 124 -7.25 19.17 21.67
CA LYS A 124 -6.38 19.60 20.57
C LYS A 124 -7.12 19.62 19.23
N GLY A 125 -7.92 18.60 18.96
CA GLY A 125 -8.75 18.53 17.75
C GLY A 125 -9.76 19.68 17.66
N GLN A 126 -10.47 19.98 18.76
CA GLN A 126 -11.39 21.11 18.85
C GLN A 126 -10.68 22.45 18.61
N GLN A 127 -9.50 22.65 19.20
CA GLN A 127 -8.70 23.86 18.98
C GLN A 127 -8.34 24.04 17.50
N LEU A 128 -7.88 22.98 16.84
CA LEU A 128 -7.53 23.02 15.42
C LEU A 128 -8.74 23.37 14.53
N LEU A 129 -9.92 22.86 14.88
CA LEU A 129 -11.17 23.18 14.19
C LEU A 129 -11.56 24.66 14.37
N GLU A 130 -11.42 25.21 15.58
CA GLU A 130 -11.65 26.64 15.83
C GLU A 130 -10.68 27.53 15.05
N GLU A 131 -9.39 27.17 15.03
CA GLU A 131 -8.38 27.87 14.23
C GLU A 131 -8.67 27.79 12.74
N ALA A 132 -9.29 26.69 12.27
CA ALA A 132 -9.77 26.50 10.91
C ALA A 132 -11.12 27.19 10.63
N GLY A 133 -11.72 27.87 11.60
CA GLY A 133 -12.97 28.62 11.44
C GLY A 133 -14.24 27.79 11.64
N TRP A 134 -14.13 26.57 12.16
CA TRP A 134 -15.25 25.70 12.49
C TRP A 134 -15.62 25.86 13.97
N THR A 135 -16.78 26.44 14.23
CA THR A 135 -17.28 26.70 15.59
C THR A 135 -18.47 25.80 15.91
N LEU A 136 -18.59 25.36 17.16
CA LEU A 136 -19.76 24.61 17.63
C LEU A 136 -20.78 25.60 18.23
N PRO A 137 -21.95 25.83 17.61
CA PRO A 137 -22.95 26.71 18.18
C PRO A 137 -23.51 26.16 19.51
N ASP A 138 -23.92 27.06 20.40
CA ASP A 138 -24.49 26.69 21.70
C ASP A 138 -25.73 25.79 21.54
N GLY A 139 -25.65 24.57 22.06
CA GLY A 139 -26.76 23.60 22.04
C GLY A 139 -26.87 22.77 20.76
N GLU A 140 -25.96 22.95 19.81
CA GLU A 140 -25.85 22.11 18.61
C GLU A 140 -24.81 21.01 18.81
N GLU A 141 -24.89 19.96 17.98
CA GLU A 141 -23.96 18.82 18.01
C GLU A 141 -22.89 18.90 16.93
N ILE A 142 -23.12 19.67 15.86
CA ILE A 142 -22.25 19.73 14.68
C ILE A 142 -21.70 21.16 14.51
N ARG A 143 -20.42 21.26 14.16
CA ARG A 143 -19.76 22.54 13.90
C ARG A 143 -20.21 23.17 12.58
N VAL A 144 -20.13 24.49 12.52
CA VAL A 144 -20.40 25.28 11.31
C VAL A 144 -19.26 26.24 11.00
N ASN A 145 -19.07 26.54 9.71
CA ASN A 145 -18.20 27.61 9.26
C ASN A 145 -18.92 28.98 9.37
N ALA A 146 -18.25 30.05 8.92
CA ALA A 146 -18.81 31.41 8.93
C ALA A 146 -20.02 31.60 7.99
N ASP A 147 -20.14 30.77 6.95
CA ASP A 147 -21.24 30.80 5.98
C ASP A 147 -22.47 29.99 6.46
N GLY A 148 -22.31 29.26 7.57
CA GLY A 148 -23.35 28.42 8.17
C GLY A 148 -23.39 26.99 7.62
N ASP A 149 -22.41 26.59 6.82
CA ASP A 149 -22.28 25.21 6.33
C ASP A 149 -21.84 24.30 7.47
N LEU A 150 -22.40 23.09 7.49
CA LEU A 150 -22.04 22.07 8.48
C LEU A 150 -20.67 21.46 8.17
N LEU A 151 -19.92 21.14 9.22
CA LEU A 151 -18.74 20.30 9.14
C LEU A 151 -19.17 18.84 8.96
N SER A 152 -19.62 18.53 7.74
CA SER A 152 -20.10 17.20 7.35
C SER A 152 -19.22 16.65 6.24
N VAL A 153 -18.76 15.42 6.39
CA VAL A 153 -17.92 14.71 5.42
C VAL A 153 -18.45 13.30 5.15
N GLU A 154 -18.52 12.91 3.89
CA GLU A 154 -18.88 11.55 3.49
C GLU A 154 -17.70 10.59 3.70
N PHE A 155 -18.00 9.40 4.23
CA PHE A 155 -17.04 8.33 4.46
C PHE A 155 -17.41 7.09 3.65
N LEU A 156 -16.70 6.87 2.53
CA LEU A 156 -16.86 5.71 1.65
C LEU A 156 -16.10 4.50 2.20
N THR A 157 -16.74 3.34 2.29
CA THR A 157 -16.07 2.07 2.60
C THR A 157 -16.88 0.90 2.04
N THR A 158 -16.32 -0.31 2.05
CA THR A 158 -17.09 -1.52 1.72
C THR A 158 -18.14 -1.85 2.79
N ASP A 159 -19.10 -2.68 2.43
CA ASP A 159 -20.13 -3.24 3.32
C ASP A 159 -19.64 -4.41 4.19
N ALA A 160 -18.32 -4.68 4.23
CA ALA A 160 -17.74 -5.68 5.12
C ALA A 160 -18.05 -5.36 6.60
N GLN A 161 -18.57 -6.35 7.34
CA GLN A 161 -19.00 -6.16 8.73
C GLN A 161 -17.88 -5.60 9.61
N PHE A 162 -16.64 -6.04 9.37
CA PHE A 162 -15.46 -5.52 10.05
C PHE A 162 -15.34 -3.99 9.94
N ARG A 163 -15.49 -3.45 8.71
CA ARG A 163 -15.42 -2.02 8.42
C ARG A 163 -16.62 -1.26 8.99
N GLN A 164 -17.81 -1.84 8.95
CA GLN A 164 -19.00 -1.22 9.53
C GLN A 164 -18.90 -1.07 11.06
N THR A 165 -18.25 -2.02 11.74
CA THR A 165 -18.11 -2.02 13.20
C THR A 165 -17.22 -0.87 13.67
N TRP A 166 -15.97 -0.79 13.20
CA TRP A 166 -15.07 0.28 13.66
C TRP A 166 -15.50 1.65 13.15
N SER A 167 -16.04 1.75 11.92
CA SER A 167 -16.48 3.06 11.38
C SER A 167 -17.68 3.63 12.14
N ALA A 168 -18.54 2.79 12.75
CA ALA A 168 -19.61 3.26 13.64
C ALA A 168 -19.04 3.94 14.90
N VAL A 169 -17.96 3.39 15.45
CA VAL A 169 -17.27 3.96 16.60
C VAL A 169 -16.58 5.26 16.20
N LEU A 170 -15.93 5.31 15.03
CA LEU A 170 -15.33 6.52 14.50
C LEU A 170 -16.38 7.64 14.30
N GLU A 171 -17.52 7.32 13.68
CA GLU A 171 -18.64 8.25 13.49
C GLU A 171 -19.07 8.88 14.82
N GLN A 172 -19.31 8.02 15.82
CA GLN A 172 -19.74 8.46 17.15
C GLN A 172 -18.67 9.37 17.80
N GLN A 173 -17.40 8.97 17.74
CA GLN A 173 -16.30 9.72 18.34
C GLN A 173 -16.11 11.08 17.65
N LEU A 174 -16.12 11.14 16.31
CA LEU A 174 -15.97 12.41 15.58
C LEU A 174 -17.11 13.39 15.92
N ARG A 175 -18.34 12.89 16.05
CA ARG A 175 -19.49 13.68 16.49
C ARG A 175 -19.35 14.13 17.94
N SER A 176 -19.13 13.22 18.89
CA SER A 176 -19.12 13.53 20.32
C SER A 176 -17.91 14.33 20.76
N ASN A 177 -16.75 14.05 20.19
CA ASN A 177 -15.49 14.62 20.63
C ASN A 177 -15.24 15.97 19.99
N CYS A 178 -15.68 16.16 18.74
CA CYS A 178 -15.27 17.33 17.95
C CYS A 178 -16.38 17.98 17.12
N GLY A 179 -17.60 17.45 17.15
CA GLY A 179 -18.73 18.00 16.39
C GLY A 179 -18.53 17.92 14.87
N ILE A 180 -17.85 16.87 14.41
CA ILE A 180 -17.72 16.53 12.99
C ILE A 180 -18.82 15.52 12.65
N ASP A 181 -19.61 15.81 11.63
CA ASP A 181 -20.61 14.89 11.09
C ASP A 181 -19.94 13.99 10.03
N MET A 182 -19.82 12.69 10.30
CA MET A 182 -19.26 11.72 9.34
C MET A 182 -20.38 10.86 8.76
N VAL A 183 -20.76 11.11 7.51
CA VAL A 183 -21.86 10.38 6.86
C VAL A 183 -21.32 9.11 6.23
N ARG A 184 -21.60 7.95 6.84
CA ARG A 184 -21.12 6.66 6.32
C ARG A 184 -21.84 6.25 5.04
N ASN A 185 -21.04 5.92 4.02
CA ASN A 185 -21.44 5.38 2.73
C ASN A 185 -20.82 3.98 2.57
N HIS A 186 -21.62 2.94 2.82
CA HIS A 186 -21.21 1.54 2.67
C HIS A 186 -21.72 0.99 1.34
N THR A 187 -20.83 0.40 0.55
CA THR A 187 -21.18 -0.15 -0.77
C THR A 187 -20.38 -1.42 -1.09
N SER A 188 -20.64 -2.06 -2.22
CA SER A 188 -19.94 -3.28 -2.61
C SER A 188 -18.45 -3.02 -2.86
N ALA A 189 -17.58 -3.99 -2.54
CA ALA A 189 -16.16 -3.94 -2.88
C ALA A 189 -15.91 -3.69 -4.38
N SER A 190 -16.70 -4.28 -5.27
CA SER A 190 -16.59 -4.05 -6.73
C SER A 190 -16.85 -2.59 -7.15
N PHE A 191 -17.55 -1.81 -6.33
CA PHE A 191 -17.67 -0.36 -6.54
C PHE A 191 -16.49 0.38 -5.94
N VAL A 192 -16.14 0.11 -4.68
CA VAL A 192 -15.05 0.81 -3.98
C VAL A 192 -13.72 0.66 -4.72
N PHE A 193 -13.43 -0.54 -5.21
CA PHE A 193 -12.17 -0.91 -5.88
C PHE A 193 -12.30 -1.11 -7.39
N GLY A 194 -13.46 -0.80 -7.97
CA GLY A 194 -13.68 -0.93 -9.41
C GLY A 194 -12.74 -0.02 -10.21
N ALA A 195 -12.28 -0.48 -11.38
CA ALA A 195 -11.41 0.32 -12.25
C ALA A 195 -12.07 1.65 -12.69
N ASP A 196 -13.40 1.65 -12.79
CA ASP A 196 -14.21 2.78 -13.25
C ASP A 196 -15.05 3.45 -12.15
N SER A 197 -14.75 3.21 -10.87
CA SER A 197 -15.52 3.77 -9.74
C SER A 197 -14.68 3.94 -8.47
N GLY A 198 -15.26 4.59 -7.45
CA GLY A 198 -14.72 4.56 -6.08
C GLY A 198 -13.31 5.17 -5.99
N LEU A 199 -12.35 4.39 -5.49
CA LEU A 199 -10.98 4.86 -5.25
C LEU A 199 -10.25 5.26 -6.54
N ASN A 200 -10.36 4.45 -7.61
CA ASN A 200 -9.69 4.71 -8.90
C ASN A 200 -10.23 5.96 -9.61
N ARG A 201 -11.46 6.36 -9.30
CA ARG A 201 -12.06 7.61 -9.78
C ARG A 201 -12.06 8.74 -8.76
N ARG A 202 -11.48 8.49 -7.58
CA ARG A 202 -11.45 9.40 -6.42
C ARG A 202 -12.83 9.97 -6.10
N GLU A 203 -13.86 9.12 -6.18
CA GLU A 203 -15.26 9.42 -5.89
C GLU A 203 -15.54 9.32 -4.38
N PHE A 204 -14.82 10.09 -3.58
CA PHE A 204 -14.95 10.09 -2.11
C PHE A 204 -14.37 11.35 -1.47
N GLU A 205 -14.82 11.67 -0.25
CA GLU A 205 -14.21 12.71 0.60
C GLU A 205 -13.24 12.08 1.61
N LEU A 206 -13.77 11.18 2.44
CA LEU A 206 -13.03 10.20 3.22
C LEU A 206 -13.25 8.80 2.67
N ALA A 207 -12.21 7.96 2.67
CA ALA A 207 -12.36 6.56 2.30
C ALA A 207 -11.68 5.62 3.29
N GLY A 208 -12.40 4.56 3.67
CA GLY A 208 -11.95 3.47 4.52
C GLY A 208 -11.58 2.24 3.72
N PHE A 209 -10.30 1.91 3.63
CA PHE A 209 -9.81 0.72 2.93
C PHE A 209 -8.63 0.08 3.68
N ALA A 210 -7.99 -0.94 3.10
CA ALA A 210 -6.82 -1.56 3.68
C ALA A 210 -5.73 -1.71 2.63
N TRP A 211 -4.48 -1.71 3.11
CA TRP A 211 -3.31 -2.09 2.32
C TRP A 211 -2.75 -3.41 2.82
N VAL A 212 -2.29 -4.26 1.92
CA VAL A 212 -1.52 -5.46 2.29
C VAL A 212 -0.08 -5.06 2.55
N GLY A 213 0.45 -5.40 3.73
CA GLY A 213 1.85 -5.18 4.06
C GLY A 213 2.77 -6.01 3.17
N SER A 214 3.89 -5.42 2.75
CA SER A 214 4.92 -6.06 1.92
C SER A 214 6.28 -5.92 2.58
N VAL A 215 7.20 -6.86 2.31
CA VAL A 215 8.61 -6.76 2.76
C VAL A 215 9.36 -5.66 2.03
N ASP A 216 9.10 -5.50 0.74
CA ASP A 216 9.59 -4.36 -0.02
C ASP A 216 8.50 -3.29 0.01
N PRO A 217 8.71 -2.16 0.72
CA PRO A 217 7.73 -1.11 0.83
C PRO A 217 7.75 -0.30 -0.45
N LYS A 218 7.20 -0.87 -1.53
CA LYS A 218 6.84 -0.11 -2.73
C LYS A 218 5.98 1.09 -2.33
N GLY A 219 5.98 2.14 -3.13
CA GLY A 219 5.18 3.31 -2.77
C GLY A 219 5.16 4.44 -3.78
N ARG A 220 5.85 4.31 -4.91
CA ARG A 220 5.86 5.34 -5.94
C ARG A 220 4.45 5.57 -6.46
N THR A 221 3.71 4.51 -6.80
CA THR A 221 2.30 4.61 -7.25
C THR A 221 1.36 5.17 -6.18
N LEU A 222 1.71 5.02 -4.89
CA LEU A 222 0.86 5.39 -3.76
C LEU A 222 1.04 6.84 -3.30
N TYR A 223 2.26 7.37 -3.34
CA TYR A 223 2.63 8.59 -2.59
C TYR A 223 3.19 9.73 -3.42
N ALA A 224 3.51 9.50 -4.68
CA ALA A 224 4.06 10.55 -5.51
C ALA A 224 3.01 11.37 -6.24
N CYS A 225 3.33 12.64 -6.49
CA CYS A 225 2.43 13.65 -7.06
C CYS A 225 1.75 13.23 -8.37
N ASP A 226 2.52 12.68 -9.30
CA ASP A 226 2.12 12.25 -10.65
C ASP A 226 1.39 10.90 -10.70
N GLN A 227 1.14 10.28 -9.53
CA GLN A 227 0.47 8.98 -9.42
C GLN A 227 -0.94 9.11 -8.84
N SER A 228 -1.48 10.33 -8.80
CA SER A 228 -2.88 10.56 -8.49
C SER A 228 -3.74 10.16 -9.69
N PRO A 229 -4.77 9.30 -9.52
CA PRO A 229 -5.71 9.01 -10.60
C PRO A 229 -6.45 10.26 -11.04
N LEU A 230 -6.26 10.66 -12.30
CA LEU A 230 -6.82 11.87 -12.89
C LEU A 230 -7.32 11.60 -14.32
N PRO A 231 -8.31 12.36 -14.82
CA PRO A 231 -8.69 12.28 -16.23
C PRO A 231 -7.50 12.49 -17.19
N SER A 232 -6.53 13.32 -16.82
CA SER A 232 -5.35 13.65 -17.64
C SER A 232 -4.34 12.52 -17.80
N ASN A 233 -4.33 11.53 -16.89
CA ASN A 233 -3.47 10.35 -16.96
C ASN A 233 -4.29 9.06 -17.10
N ASN A 234 -5.52 9.16 -17.62
CA ASN A 234 -6.42 8.01 -17.79
C ASN A 234 -6.71 7.23 -16.49
N TRP A 235 -6.72 7.92 -15.35
CA TRP A 235 -6.99 7.33 -14.02
C TRP A 235 -5.93 6.35 -13.53
N GLU A 236 -4.71 6.43 -14.07
CA GLU A 236 -3.59 5.61 -13.63
C GLU A 236 -3.01 6.08 -12.29
N GLY A 237 -2.42 5.13 -11.56
CA GLY A 237 -1.80 5.33 -10.24
C GLY A 237 -2.69 4.93 -9.07
N GLN A 238 -2.14 4.98 -7.86
CA GLN A 238 -2.83 4.53 -6.63
C GLN A 238 -2.82 5.59 -5.53
N ASN A 239 -2.37 6.81 -5.81
CA ASN A 239 -2.43 7.94 -4.89
C ASN A 239 -3.87 8.49 -4.84
N TYR A 240 -4.78 7.69 -4.29
CA TYR A 240 -6.20 8.03 -4.17
C TYR A 240 -6.42 9.31 -3.35
N MET A 241 -5.51 9.56 -2.40
CA MET A 241 -5.52 10.76 -1.56
C MET A 241 -5.37 12.05 -2.38
N GLY A 242 -4.79 11.98 -3.58
CA GLY A 242 -4.39 13.16 -4.35
C GLY A 242 -3.30 13.96 -3.66
N TRP A 243 -2.44 13.28 -2.88
CA TRP A 243 -1.38 13.95 -2.12
C TRP A 243 -0.25 14.35 -3.06
N CYS A 244 0.13 15.62 -3.03
CA CYS A 244 1.33 16.05 -3.73
C CYS A 244 2.25 16.84 -2.79
N ASN A 245 3.34 16.18 -2.39
CA ASN A 245 4.46 16.77 -1.68
C ASN A 245 5.73 16.43 -2.47
N GLU A 246 6.37 17.45 -3.04
CA GLU A 246 7.53 17.28 -3.93
C GLU A 246 8.70 16.60 -3.23
N ARG A 247 8.91 16.92 -1.95
CA ARG A 247 9.99 16.31 -1.15
C ARG A 247 9.72 14.83 -0.92
N ALA A 248 8.49 14.46 -0.57
CA ALA A 248 8.09 13.06 -0.43
C ALA A 248 8.14 12.32 -1.78
N SER A 249 7.72 12.97 -2.88
CA SER A 249 7.71 12.38 -4.23
C SER A 249 9.13 12.06 -4.73
N GLN A 250 10.09 12.96 -4.49
CA GLN A 250 11.50 12.72 -4.81
C GLN A 250 12.08 11.62 -3.92
N ALA A 251 11.80 11.66 -2.62
CA ALA A 251 12.30 10.66 -1.69
C ALA A 251 11.77 9.26 -2.02
N ILE A 252 10.47 9.08 -2.29
CA ILE A 252 9.91 7.77 -2.62
C ILE A 252 10.47 7.23 -3.95
N ALA A 253 10.72 8.11 -4.94
CA ALA A 253 11.36 7.72 -6.19
C ALA A 253 12.79 7.21 -5.97
N ILE A 254 13.59 7.87 -5.13
CA ILE A 254 14.93 7.41 -4.77
C ILE A 254 14.86 6.11 -3.95
N ALA A 255 13.94 6.02 -3.00
CA ALA A 255 13.74 4.84 -2.16
C ALA A 255 13.35 3.59 -2.98
N ASN A 256 12.60 3.76 -4.08
CA ASN A 256 12.20 2.64 -4.95
C ASN A 256 13.19 2.34 -6.08
N SER A 257 14.17 3.21 -6.37
CA SER A 257 15.19 3.00 -7.42
C SER A 257 16.59 2.67 -6.89
N SER A 258 16.87 2.91 -5.60
CA SER A 258 18.14 2.57 -4.98
C SER A 258 18.25 1.08 -4.62
N LEU A 259 19.42 0.49 -4.81
CA LEU A 259 19.78 -0.84 -4.29
C LEU A 259 20.47 -0.78 -2.92
N ASP A 260 20.88 0.41 -2.47
CA ASP A 260 21.56 0.62 -1.18
C ASP A 260 20.52 0.75 -0.06
N ARG A 261 20.62 -0.13 0.94
CA ARG A 261 19.66 -0.22 2.04
C ARG A 261 19.62 1.03 2.91
N GLU A 262 20.77 1.63 3.22
CA GLU A 262 20.86 2.81 4.08
C GLU A 262 20.24 4.02 3.38
N VAL A 263 20.51 4.18 2.08
CA VAL A 263 19.87 5.22 1.25
C VAL A 263 18.36 5.04 1.26
N ARG A 264 17.86 3.81 1.03
CA ARG A 264 16.41 3.54 1.05
C ARG A 264 15.79 3.92 2.39
N GLN A 265 16.39 3.53 3.51
CA GLN A 265 15.88 3.85 4.85
C GLN A 265 15.79 5.36 5.10
N GLU A 266 16.84 6.13 4.73
CA GLU A 266 16.82 7.58 4.84
C GLU A 266 15.66 8.19 4.04
N GLN A 267 15.48 7.75 2.80
CA GLN A 267 14.43 8.27 1.93
C GLN A 267 13.03 7.88 2.38
N TYR A 268 12.79 6.63 2.79
CA TYR A 268 11.52 6.24 3.41
C TYR A 268 11.23 7.04 4.67
N GLY A 269 12.26 7.40 5.44
CA GLY A 269 12.10 8.27 6.60
C GLY A 269 11.52 9.64 6.21
N ILE A 270 12.03 10.26 5.15
CA ILE A 270 11.51 11.53 4.63
C ILE A 270 10.04 11.40 4.19
N VAL A 271 9.69 10.31 3.49
CA VAL A 271 8.30 10.08 3.05
C VAL A 271 7.36 9.99 4.24
N GLN A 272 7.73 9.21 5.27
CA GLN A 272 6.91 9.05 6.48
C GLN A 272 6.76 10.36 7.27
N GLN A 273 7.83 11.16 7.36
CA GLN A 273 7.79 12.48 8.01
C GLN A 273 6.78 13.43 7.33
N GLU A 274 6.85 13.56 6.01
CA GLU A 274 5.94 14.43 5.28
C GLU A 274 4.52 13.87 5.23
N PHE A 275 4.35 12.55 5.10
CA PHE A 275 3.04 11.87 5.12
C PHE A 275 2.28 12.14 6.41
N THR A 276 2.94 11.95 7.56
CA THR A 276 2.31 12.13 8.87
C THR A 276 2.06 13.59 9.21
N LYS A 277 2.94 14.50 8.77
CA LYS A 277 2.77 15.94 8.91
C LYS A 277 1.59 16.47 8.10
N ASP A 278 1.45 16.03 6.84
CA ASP A 278 0.38 16.46 5.95
C ASP A 278 -0.96 15.76 6.26
N MET A 279 -0.96 14.68 7.07
CA MET A 279 -2.15 13.93 7.49
C MET A 279 -3.07 13.59 6.31
N VAL A 280 -2.49 13.01 5.26
CA VAL A 280 -3.23 12.67 4.03
C VAL A 280 -4.00 11.37 4.14
N SER A 281 -3.53 10.49 5.03
CA SER A 281 -4.20 9.30 5.51
C SER A 281 -4.05 9.22 7.02
N LEU A 282 -5.06 8.65 7.68
CA LEU A 282 -5.00 8.25 9.09
C LEU A 282 -4.83 6.72 9.16
N PRO A 283 -3.59 6.22 9.37
CA PRO A 283 -3.39 4.83 9.74
C PRO A 283 -4.06 4.53 11.08
N LEU A 284 -4.88 3.50 11.11
CA LEU A 284 -5.61 3.05 12.29
C LEU A 284 -4.81 1.97 13.03
N PHE A 285 -4.71 0.78 12.44
CA PHE A 285 -4.08 -0.37 13.06
C PHE A 285 -3.79 -1.49 12.06
N ASN A 286 -2.85 -2.37 12.43
CA ASN A 286 -2.64 -3.66 11.77
C ASN A 286 -3.80 -4.61 12.12
N ARG A 287 -4.36 -5.27 11.12
CA ARG A 287 -5.34 -6.33 11.31
C ARG A 287 -4.64 -7.58 11.83
N LEU A 288 -5.33 -8.29 12.71
CA LEU A 288 -4.93 -9.62 13.12
C LEU A 288 -5.44 -10.65 12.12
N GLU A 289 -4.58 -11.61 11.81
CA GLU A 289 -5.01 -12.89 11.27
C GLU A 289 -5.02 -13.95 12.34
N THR A 290 -6.01 -14.83 12.22
CA THR A 290 -6.23 -15.91 13.17
C THR A 290 -6.08 -17.24 12.46
N GLU A 291 -5.13 -18.02 12.95
CA GLU A 291 -4.89 -19.36 12.45
C GLU A 291 -5.14 -20.39 13.54
N ALA A 292 -5.60 -21.57 13.14
CA ALA A 292 -5.93 -22.65 14.06
C ALA A 292 -5.26 -23.94 13.60
N ALA A 293 -4.54 -24.58 14.52
CA ALA A 293 -3.96 -25.90 14.33
C ALA A 293 -4.48 -26.88 15.37
N SER A 294 -4.40 -28.17 15.04
CA SER A 294 -4.59 -29.24 16.03
C SER A 294 -3.53 -29.14 17.12
N ASN A 295 -3.90 -29.38 18.38
CA ASN A 295 -2.93 -29.52 19.47
C ASN A 295 -1.91 -30.66 19.25
N ASN A 296 -2.20 -31.56 18.30
CA ASN A 296 -1.28 -32.63 17.91
C ASN A 296 -0.19 -32.17 16.93
N LEU A 297 -0.36 -31.01 16.29
CA LEU A 297 0.67 -30.42 15.43
C LEU A 297 1.64 -29.62 16.31
N VAL A 298 2.91 -29.99 16.30
CA VAL A 298 3.98 -29.27 16.98
C VAL A 298 4.87 -28.56 15.97
N GLY A 299 5.53 -27.48 16.39
CA GLY A 299 6.35 -26.67 15.51
C GLY A 299 5.57 -25.69 14.62
N PHE A 300 4.24 -25.61 14.74
CA PHE A 300 3.43 -24.61 14.02
C PHE A 300 3.75 -23.19 14.50
N GLN A 301 4.29 -22.34 13.62
CA GLN A 301 4.66 -20.96 13.95
C GLN A 301 4.13 -19.98 12.88
N PRO A 302 2.85 -19.61 12.98
CA PRO A 302 2.28 -18.62 12.09
C PRO A 302 2.88 -17.24 12.32
N ASN A 303 2.98 -16.44 11.26
CA ASN A 303 3.52 -15.09 11.34
C ASN A 303 2.80 -14.16 10.37
N PRO A 304 2.42 -12.94 10.78
CA PRO A 304 1.70 -12.00 9.91
C PRO A 304 2.48 -11.60 8.65
N THR A 305 3.78 -11.83 8.56
CA THR A 305 4.57 -11.43 7.40
C THR A 305 4.92 -12.61 6.50
N GLU A 306 4.38 -13.80 6.76
CA GLU A 306 4.62 -15.01 5.99
C GLU A 306 3.38 -15.88 5.88
N TYR A 307 3.28 -16.68 4.81
CA TYR A 307 2.23 -17.70 4.78
C TYR A 307 2.47 -18.71 5.91
N TYR A 308 1.40 -19.19 6.53
CA TYR A 308 1.51 -20.08 7.69
C TYR A 308 2.33 -21.35 7.48
N ALA A 309 2.41 -21.83 6.24
CA ALA A 309 3.20 -22.98 5.87
C ALA A 309 4.70 -22.68 5.65
N ALA A 310 5.16 -21.44 5.86
CA ALA A 310 6.55 -21.04 5.63
C ALA A 310 7.56 -21.85 6.47
N ASN A 311 7.17 -22.24 7.70
CA ASN A 311 8.00 -23.09 8.56
C ASN A 311 7.60 -24.57 8.57
N ILE A 312 6.93 -25.07 7.52
CA ILE A 312 6.45 -26.47 7.51
C ILE A 312 7.54 -27.52 7.73
N HIS A 313 8.77 -27.23 7.32
CA HIS A 313 9.92 -28.13 7.54
C HIS A 313 10.24 -28.35 9.04
N GLU A 314 9.67 -27.54 9.94
CA GLU A 314 9.77 -27.67 11.39
C GLU A 314 8.56 -28.40 12.03
N TRP A 315 7.52 -28.70 11.24
CA TRP A 315 6.30 -29.30 11.76
C TRP A 315 6.50 -30.79 12.05
N ASP A 316 5.88 -31.26 13.14
CA ASP A 316 5.85 -32.68 13.51
C ASP A 316 4.50 -33.03 14.17
N MET A 317 4.19 -34.32 14.26
CA MET A 317 2.99 -34.81 14.93
C MET A 317 3.34 -35.40 16.30
N ALA A 318 2.74 -34.87 17.36
CA ALA A 318 3.05 -35.30 18.74
C ALA A 318 2.72 -36.78 19.02
N ASP A 319 1.90 -37.43 18.19
CA ASP A 319 1.54 -38.84 18.27
C ASP A 319 2.28 -39.73 17.25
N ASP A 320 3.35 -39.22 16.64
CA ASP A 320 4.18 -39.90 15.63
C ASP A 320 3.41 -40.33 14.37
N THR A 321 2.24 -39.72 14.09
CA THR A 321 1.55 -39.90 12.80
C THR A 321 2.26 -39.15 11.68
N ASP A 322 2.08 -39.60 10.44
CA ASP A 322 2.74 -39.06 9.24
C ASP A 322 1.80 -38.21 8.37
N THR A 323 0.63 -37.83 8.91
CA THR A 323 -0.44 -37.19 8.14
C THR A 323 -0.88 -35.88 8.80
N VAL A 324 -0.69 -34.77 8.08
CA VAL A 324 -1.29 -33.45 8.40
C VAL A 324 -2.46 -33.21 7.46
N VAL A 325 -3.59 -32.74 8.00
CA VAL A 325 -4.75 -32.31 7.21
C VAL A 325 -4.83 -30.79 7.23
N ILE A 326 -4.77 -30.18 6.05
CA ILE A 326 -4.83 -28.73 5.86
C ILE A 326 -6.18 -28.37 5.23
N GLY A 327 -6.86 -27.39 5.82
CA GLY A 327 -8.11 -26.84 5.28
C GLY A 327 -7.84 -25.57 4.46
N PHE A 328 -8.49 -25.46 3.31
CA PHE A 328 -8.47 -24.26 2.46
C PHE A 328 -9.87 -23.66 2.37
N SER A 329 -9.97 -22.34 2.34
CA SER A 329 -11.23 -21.61 2.10
C SER A 329 -11.77 -21.83 0.68
N GLN A 330 -10.87 -22.07 -0.28
CA GLN A 330 -11.17 -22.27 -1.70
C GLN A 330 -10.14 -23.21 -2.35
N GLU A 331 -10.58 -24.01 -3.32
CA GLU A 331 -9.70 -24.87 -4.10
C GLU A 331 -8.92 -24.05 -5.15
N PRO A 332 -7.58 -24.18 -5.23
CA PRO A 332 -6.81 -23.54 -6.30
C PRO A 332 -7.25 -24.01 -7.69
N THR A 333 -7.37 -23.09 -8.64
CA THR A 333 -7.67 -23.43 -10.04
C THR A 333 -6.56 -24.29 -10.65
N THR A 334 -5.31 -24.07 -10.23
CA THR A 334 -4.12 -24.81 -10.65
C THR A 334 -3.04 -24.75 -9.57
N LEU A 335 -2.14 -25.74 -9.54
CA LEU A 335 -0.92 -25.74 -8.70
C LEU A 335 0.31 -25.14 -9.39
N PHE A 336 0.12 -24.56 -10.58
CA PHE A 336 1.21 -23.97 -11.35
C PHE A 336 1.38 -22.48 -11.00
N ASN A 337 2.27 -22.20 -10.05
CA ASN A 337 2.49 -20.84 -9.50
C ASN A 337 2.90 -19.78 -10.54
N LEU A 338 3.38 -20.17 -11.71
CA LEU A 338 3.76 -19.20 -12.76
C LEU A 338 2.53 -18.55 -13.43
N THR A 339 1.35 -19.12 -13.26
CA THR A 339 0.11 -18.63 -13.90
C THR A 339 -1.03 -18.43 -12.91
N GLU A 340 -0.76 -18.57 -11.61
CA GLU A 340 -1.77 -18.49 -10.54
C GLU A 340 -1.16 -17.79 -9.34
N SER A 341 -1.82 -16.71 -8.90
CA SER A 341 -1.41 -15.89 -7.76
C SER A 341 -2.19 -16.19 -6.49
N ASN A 342 -3.19 -17.08 -6.54
CA ASN A 342 -3.96 -17.50 -5.38
C ASN A 342 -3.07 -17.97 -4.22
N ALA A 343 -3.33 -17.45 -3.02
CA ALA A 343 -2.49 -17.74 -1.87
C ALA A 343 -2.58 -19.19 -1.37
N ASN A 344 -3.69 -19.90 -1.60
CA ASN A 344 -3.76 -21.34 -1.34
C ASN A 344 -2.79 -22.12 -2.23
N THR A 345 -2.55 -21.65 -3.46
CA THR A 345 -1.52 -22.22 -4.33
C THR A 345 -0.13 -22.03 -3.73
N ARG A 346 0.16 -20.84 -3.18
CA ARG A 346 1.45 -20.56 -2.53
C ARG A 346 1.66 -21.42 -1.29
N ILE A 347 0.63 -21.60 -0.47
CA ILE A 347 0.66 -22.53 0.67
C ILE A 347 0.99 -23.94 0.19
N VAL A 348 0.24 -24.47 -0.78
CA VAL A 348 0.46 -25.84 -1.30
C VAL A 348 1.85 -26.01 -1.93
N ALA A 349 2.34 -25.00 -2.65
CA ALA A 349 3.68 -25.03 -3.22
C ALA A 349 4.77 -25.05 -2.14
N GLY A 350 4.58 -24.33 -1.03
CA GLY A 350 5.42 -24.42 0.15
C GLY A 350 5.50 -25.86 0.69
N LEU A 351 4.39 -26.59 0.70
CA LEU A 351 4.34 -28.00 1.12
C LEU A 351 5.17 -28.93 0.20
N LEU A 352 5.23 -28.63 -1.10
CA LEU A 352 5.83 -29.51 -2.11
C LEU A 352 7.32 -29.23 -2.36
N LEU A 353 7.77 -28.00 -2.16
CA LEU A 353 9.13 -27.56 -2.49
C LEU A 353 10.10 -27.52 -1.29
N ASN A 354 9.64 -27.93 -0.10
CA ASN A 354 10.41 -28.15 1.13
C ASN A 354 10.96 -26.88 1.81
N ALA A 355 11.37 -25.83 1.07
CA ALA A 355 11.66 -24.50 1.60
C ALA A 355 11.74 -23.43 0.49
N PRO A 356 11.27 -22.18 0.73
CA PRO A 356 11.53 -21.08 -0.19
C PRO A 356 13.02 -20.69 -0.20
N SER A 357 13.47 -19.96 -1.23
CA SER A 357 14.86 -19.43 -1.27
C SER A 357 15.12 -18.45 -0.12
N ALA A 358 14.13 -17.63 0.20
CA ALA A 358 14.13 -16.67 1.29
C ALA A 358 12.73 -16.61 1.93
N THR A 359 12.65 -16.17 3.18
CA THR A 359 11.40 -15.85 3.88
C THR A 359 11.24 -14.35 4.04
N SER A 360 10.03 -13.92 4.41
CA SER A 360 9.63 -12.53 4.66
C SER A 360 9.39 -12.20 6.13
N TYR A 361 9.91 -13.01 7.06
CA TYR A 361 9.65 -12.85 8.49
C TYR A 361 10.04 -11.46 9.03
N SER A 362 9.14 -10.86 9.81
CA SER A 362 9.31 -9.53 10.41
C SER A 362 9.51 -8.41 9.38
N TYR A 363 8.80 -8.50 8.25
CA TYR A 363 8.88 -7.53 7.15
C TYR A 363 10.30 -7.37 6.59
N ASP A 364 11.16 -8.39 6.68
CA ASP A 364 12.49 -8.38 6.08
C ASP A 364 12.78 -9.71 5.38
N TYR A 365 13.65 -9.66 4.37
CA TYR A 365 14.08 -10.87 3.69
C TYR A 365 15.12 -11.59 4.54
N GLN A 366 14.95 -12.90 4.70
CA GLN A 366 15.91 -13.76 5.39
C GLN A 366 16.25 -14.96 4.51
N PRO A 367 17.52 -15.36 4.39
CA PRO A 367 17.88 -16.55 3.62
C PRO A 367 17.27 -17.80 4.26
N ALA A 368 16.67 -18.67 3.45
CA ALA A 368 16.15 -19.97 3.89
C ALA A 368 16.92 -21.11 3.21
N ALA A 369 16.64 -21.39 1.93
CA ALA A 369 17.46 -22.32 1.13
C ALA A 369 18.74 -21.67 0.55
N LEU A 370 18.89 -20.36 0.69
CA LEU A 370 20.11 -19.63 0.34
C LEU A 370 21.09 -19.63 1.52
N THR A 371 22.39 -19.61 1.23
CA THR A 371 23.44 -19.43 2.25
C THR A 371 23.42 -18.00 2.80
N GLN A 372 23.13 -17.03 1.94
CA GLN A 372 22.91 -15.62 2.24
C GLN A 372 22.11 -14.96 1.12
N LEU A 373 21.46 -13.84 1.41
CA LEU A 373 20.84 -13.01 0.36
C LEU A 373 21.93 -12.28 -0.43
N PRO A 374 21.88 -12.25 -1.76
CA PRO A 374 22.87 -11.49 -2.52
C PRO A 374 22.57 -10.00 -2.45
N THR A 375 23.49 -9.23 -1.88
CA THR A 375 23.37 -7.78 -1.78
C THR A 375 24.65 -7.08 -2.27
N ILE A 376 24.56 -5.78 -2.54
CA ILE A 376 25.74 -4.98 -2.93
C ILE A 376 26.77 -4.98 -1.80
N GLU A 377 26.30 -4.86 -0.56
CA GLU A 377 27.13 -4.73 0.65
C GLU A 377 27.94 -5.99 0.95
N ASN A 378 27.38 -7.18 0.68
CA ASN A 378 28.08 -8.45 0.88
C ASN A 378 28.79 -8.98 -0.39
N GLY A 379 28.71 -8.22 -1.49
CA GLY A 379 29.31 -8.59 -2.78
C GLY A 379 28.59 -9.72 -3.52
N GLY A 380 27.44 -10.19 -3.02
CA GLY A 380 26.57 -11.14 -3.72
C GLY A 380 25.85 -10.51 -4.91
N ALA A 381 25.75 -9.18 -4.95
CA ALA A 381 25.34 -8.41 -6.11
C ALA A 381 26.38 -7.32 -6.45
N THR A 382 26.46 -6.95 -7.73
CA THR A 382 27.33 -5.86 -8.22
C THR A 382 26.60 -5.06 -9.28
N LEU A 383 26.74 -3.73 -9.24
CA LEU A 383 26.22 -2.82 -10.26
C LEU A 383 27.42 -2.15 -10.93
N GLU A 384 27.69 -2.51 -12.18
CA GLU A 384 28.84 -2.04 -12.94
C GLU A 384 28.40 -1.29 -14.20
N THR A 385 29.17 -0.29 -14.61
CA THR A 385 28.98 0.31 -15.94
C THR A 385 29.78 -0.48 -16.97
N VAL A 386 29.08 -1.00 -17.98
CA VAL A 386 29.66 -1.81 -19.05
C VAL A 386 29.45 -1.14 -20.39
N GLU A 387 30.42 -1.29 -21.29
CA GLU A 387 30.26 -0.93 -22.69
C GLU A 387 29.55 -2.08 -23.41
N VAL A 388 28.42 -1.78 -24.06
CA VAL A 388 27.67 -2.73 -24.89
C VAL A 388 27.72 -2.31 -26.35
N GLN A 389 27.66 -3.28 -27.26
CA GLN A 389 27.76 -3.08 -28.71
C GLN A 389 26.69 -3.88 -29.46
N ALA A 390 26.59 -3.62 -30.76
CA ALA A 390 25.62 -4.31 -31.62
C ALA A 390 25.76 -5.84 -31.52
N GLY A 391 24.65 -6.52 -31.25
CA GLY A 391 24.55 -7.96 -31.07
C GLY A 391 24.65 -8.45 -29.62
N ASP A 392 25.00 -7.60 -28.65
CA ASP A 392 24.96 -7.95 -27.23
C ASP A 392 23.50 -8.10 -26.76
N MET A 393 23.24 -9.03 -25.84
CA MET A 393 21.93 -9.14 -25.21
C MET A 393 21.80 -8.09 -24.11
N VAL A 394 20.79 -7.23 -24.23
CA VAL A 394 20.51 -6.15 -23.26
C VAL A 394 19.03 -6.16 -22.89
N TRP A 395 18.71 -5.42 -21.83
CA TRP A 395 17.34 -5.00 -21.56
C TRP A 395 17.06 -3.72 -22.34
N SER A 396 16.06 -3.76 -23.22
CA SER A 396 15.53 -2.55 -23.86
C SER A 396 14.78 -1.69 -22.87
N ALA A 397 14.50 -0.45 -23.26
CA ALA A 397 13.79 0.53 -22.43
C ALA A 397 12.34 0.13 -22.08
N ASP A 398 11.77 -0.84 -22.81
CA ASP A 398 10.46 -1.45 -22.57
C ASP A 398 10.56 -2.79 -21.78
N GLY A 399 11.71 -3.05 -21.16
CA GLY A 399 11.91 -4.20 -20.27
C GLY A 399 12.02 -5.55 -20.98
N GLN A 400 12.39 -5.60 -22.26
CA GLN A 400 12.58 -6.86 -22.99
C GLN A 400 14.05 -7.25 -23.11
N ALA A 401 14.36 -8.54 -22.93
CA ALA A 401 15.68 -9.08 -23.22
C ALA A 401 15.83 -9.27 -24.73
N ILE A 402 16.60 -8.39 -25.38
CA ILE A 402 16.76 -8.35 -26.84
C ILE A 402 18.23 -8.19 -27.25
N ALA A 403 18.57 -8.65 -28.45
CA ALA A 403 19.86 -8.36 -29.07
C ALA A 403 19.89 -6.88 -29.49
N LEU A 404 20.95 -6.17 -29.11
CA LEU A 404 21.09 -4.75 -29.37
C LEU A 404 21.33 -4.49 -30.86
N GLU A 405 20.43 -3.75 -31.50
CA GLU A 405 20.52 -3.36 -32.91
C GLU A 405 20.18 -1.87 -33.08
N PRO A 406 20.65 -1.20 -34.16
CA PRO A 406 20.33 0.20 -34.38
C PRO A 406 18.83 0.49 -34.35
N GLY A 407 18.41 1.45 -33.54
CA GLY A 407 17.00 1.81 -33.31
C GLY A 407 16.32 1.11 -32.13
N VAL A 408 16.99 0.17 -31.45
CA VAL A 408 16.50 -0.34 -30.15
C VAL A 408 16.66 0.76 -29.11
N GLU A 409 15.57 1.13 -28.43
CA GLU A 409 15.60 2.04 -27.29
C GLU A 409 16.17 1.33 -26.07
N VAL A 410 17.16 1.94 -25.41
CA VAL A 410 17.82 1.43 -24.21
C VAL A 410 17.94 2.52 -23.16
N VAL A 411 18.11 2.13 -21.89
CA VAL A 411 18.42 3.07 -20.80
C VAL A 411 19.93 3.12 -20.61
N ASN A 412 20.53 4.30 -20.78
CA ASN A 412 21.97 4.49 -20.64
C ASN A 412 22.42 4.59 -19.16
N VAL A 413 23.73 4.75 -18.92
CA VAL A 413 24.29 4.93 -17.57
C VAL A 413 23.72 6.13 -16.81
N ASP A 414 23.26 7.16 -17.52
CA ASP A 414 22.68 8.40 -16.98
C ASP A 414 21.16 8.28 -16.76
N ASN A 415 20.59 7.07 -16.93
CA ASN A 415 19.18 6.75 -16.78
C ASN A 415 18.27 7.46 -17.81
N GLU A 416 18.81 7.74 -19.00
CA GLU A 416 18.08 8.32 -20.12
C GLU A 416 17.71 7.23 -21.13
N THR A 417 16.46 7.28 -21.62
CA THR A 417 16.02 6.45 -22.75
C THR A 417 16.57 7.02 -24.05
N VAL A 418 17.38 6.23 -24.75
CA VAL A 418 18.01 6.64 -26.00
C VAL A 418 17.97 5.52 -27.06
N PRO A 419 17.79 5.85 -28.35
CA PRO A 419 17.96 4.89 -29.43
C PRO A 419 19.43 4.50 -29.54
N PHE A 420 19.69 3.21 -29.70
CA PHE A 420 21.03 2.74 -30.03
C PHE A 420 21.37 3.11 -31.48
N GLU A 421 22.45 3.86 -31.69
CA GLU A 421 22.83 4.39 -33.02
C GLU A 421 23.81 3.46 -33.78
N GLY A 422 24.15 2.30 -33.23
CA GLY A 422 25.09 1.33 -33.83
C GLY A 422 26.55 1.45 -33.38
N GLU A 423 26.89 2.51 -32.63
CA GLU A 423 28.18 2.68 -31.96
C GLU A 423 28.08 2.22 -30.50
N PRO A 424 29.15 1.70 -29.87
CA PRO A 424 29.10 1.23 -28.49
C PRO A 424 28.58 2.29 -27.51
N ILE A 425 27.77 1.85 -26.53
CA ILE A 425 27.14 2.70 -25.52
C ILE A 425 27.40 2.14 -24.12
N MET A 426 27.50 3.02 -23.12
CA MET A 426 27.65 2.63 -21.72
C MET A 426 26.29 2.38 -21.09
N MET A 427 26.12 1.21 -20.47
CA MET A 427 24.91 0.80 -19.75
C MET A 427 25.25 0.28 -18.36
N ASN A 428 24.28 0.29 -17.45
CA ASN A 428 24.40 -0.34 -16.14
C ASN A 428 24.11 -1.84 -16.24
N GLN A 429 24.96 -2.66 -15.64
CA GLN A 429 24.80 -4.11 -15.52
C GLN A 429 24.71 -4.50 -14.05
N LEU A 430 23.58 -5.09 -13.66
CA LEU A 430 23.42 -5.74 -12.36
C LEU A 430 23.77 -7.22 -12.50
N SER A 431 24.80 -7.67 -11.79
CA SER A 431 25.16 -9.09 -11.67
C SER A 431 24.86 -9.59 -10.27
N VAL A 432 24.11 -10.68 -10.15
CA VAL A 432 23.65 -11.24 -8.87
C VAL A 432 24.03 -12.74 -8.80
N THR A 433 24.65 -13.16 -7.70
CA THR A 433 25.09 -14.54 -7.47
C THR A 433 24.29 -15.17 -6.35
N PHE A 434 23.51 -16.21 -6.66
CA PHE A 434 22.73 -16.97 -5.68
C PHE A 434 23.46 -18.26 -5.29
N GLU A 435 23.77 -18.41 -4.00
CA GLU A 435 24.40 -19.61 -3.45
C GLU A 435 23.41 -20.37 -2.56
N TYR A 436 23.09 -21.62 -2.93
CA TYR A 436 22.13 -22.49 -2.23
C TYR A 436 22.83 -23.47 -1.29
N VAL A 437 22.14 -23.84 -0.20
CA VAL A 437 22.62 -24.76 0.87
C VAL A 437 22.53 -26.23 0.46
#